data_AF-A0A944DXA8-F1
#
_entry.id   AF-A0A944DXA8-F1
#
_cell.length_a   1.000
_cell.length_b   1.000
_cell.length_c   1.000
_cell.angle_alpha   90.00
_cell.angle_beta   90.00
_cell.angle_gamma   90.00
#
_symmetry.space_group_name_H-M   'P 1'
#
loop_
_entity.id
_entity.type
_entity.pdbx_description
1 polymer ?
#
loop_
_entity_poly.entity_id
_entity_poly.type
_entity_poly.pdbx_seq_one_letter_code
_entity_poly.pdbx_strand_id
1 'polypeptide(L)'
;MMTVMESTVETIKVWFRFVPREGWLPQDTEGLWATKLDADTARVRNAAFLQDGVAEGDVVRYQTDSDGLHWALGRVSSSGNCTIRVVPVPTGPLGRSPQAVHQRLSVFGLAGEVFSEDFPMVAFTAPAGADFAGIKALLTQGQEEGWWHFEVGCGTDQWWNA
;
A
#
# COMPACT_ATOMS: atom_id res chain seq x y z
N MET A 1 37.74 10.33 20.27
CA MET A 1 36.44 9.74 20.61
C MET A 1 35.49 10.02 19.48
N MET A 2 35.11 9.01 18.70
CA MET A 2 34.04 9.13 17.71
C MET A 2 32.74 8.73 18.40
N THR A 3 31.87 9.70 18.65
CA THR A 3 30.51 9.44 19.13
C THR A 3 29.75 8.81 17.97
N VAL A 4 29.52 7.50 18.04
CA VAL A 4 28.53 6.85 17.17
C VAL A 4 27.19 7.39 17.63
N MET A 5 26.65 8.37 16.90
CA MET A 5 25.26 8.77 17.04
C MET A 5 24.44 7.56 16.63
N GLU A 6 23.85 6.90 17.62
CA GLU A 6 22.78 5.93 17.42
C GLU A 6 21.66 6.68 16.70
N SER A 7 21.54 6.48 15.40
CA SER A 7 20.49 7.13 14.61
C SER A 7 19.15 6.54 15.04
N THR A 8 18.50 7.16 16.01
CA THR A 8 17.11 6.86 16.34
C THR A 8 16.28 7.07 15.09
N VAL A 9 15.72 5.98 14.57
CA VAL A 9 14.84 5.99 13.40
C VAL A 9 13.51 6.62 13.83
N GLU A 10 13.37 7.93 13.59
CA GLU A 10 12.14 8.65 13.88
C GLU A 10 11.02 8.15 12.95
N THR A 11 9.94 7.64 13.55
CA THR A 11 8.75 7.20 12.83
C THR A 11 7.67 8.26 12.97
N ILE A 12 7.17 8.73 11.84
CA ILE A 12 6.18 9.79 11.74
C ILE A 12 4.96 9.30 10.97
N LYS A 13 3.84 9.99 11.09
CA LYS A 13 2.66 9.77 10.24
C LYS A 13 2.60 10.85 9.16
N VAL A 14 2.56 10.43 7.90
CA VAL A 14 2.41 11.34 6.74
C VAL A 14 1.01 11.17 6.18
N TRP A 15 0.27 12.28 6.13
CA TRP A 15 -1.09 12.34 5.65
C TRP A 15 -1.14 12.72 4.17
N PHE A 16 -1.97 11.99 3.43
CA PHE A 16 -2.26 12.22 2.03
C PHE A 16 -3.70 12.73 1.91
N ARG A 17 -3.91 13.65 0.96
CA ARG A 17 -5.24 14.14 0.58
C ARG A 17 -5.54 13.71 -0.85
N PHE A 18 -6.76 13.26 -1.08
CA PHE A 18 -7.23 12.84 -2.39
C PHE A 18 -8.72 13.12 -2.52
N VAL A 19 -9.22 13.09 -3.76
CA VAL A 19 -10.65 13.23 -4.02
C VAL A 19 -11.31 11.86 -3.80
N PRO A 20 -12.31 11.73 -2.91
CA PRO A 20 -13.05 10.49 -2.76
C PRO A 20 -13.65 10.02 -4.09
N ARG A 21 -13.58 8.71 -4.34
CA ARG A 21 -14.16 8.10 -5.54
C ARG A 21 -15.66 7.89 -5.34
N GLU A 22 -16.46 8.23 -6.35
CA GLU A 22 -17.90 7.94 -6.34
C GLU A 22 -18.15 6.42 -6.18
N GLY A 23 -19.09 6.05 -5.31
CA GLY A 23 -19.42 4.65 -5.05
C GLY A 23 -18.37 3.87 -4.27
N TRP A 24 -17.35 4.54 -3.72
CA TRP A 24 -16.29 3.94 -2.91
C TRP A 24 -16.35 4.42 -1.46
N LEU A 25 -15.28 4.17 -0.72
CA LEU A 25 -15.07 4.66 0.64
C LEU A 25 -15.06 6.20 0.69
N PRO A 26 -15.75 6.84 1.66
CA PRO A 26 -15.97 8.30 1.69
C PRO A 26 -14.76 9.12 2.14
N GLN A 27 -13.68 8.46 2.58
CA GLN A 27 -12.48 9.11 3.06
C GLN A 27 -11.82 9.94 1.94
N ASP A 28 -11.39 11.13 2.30
CA ASP A 28 -10.61 12.06 1.46
C ASP A 28 -9.14 12.14 1.89
N THR A 29 -8.79 11.36 2.92
CA THR A 29 -7.48 11.34 3.54
C THR A 29 -7.06 9.93 3.95
N GLU A 30 -5.76 9.69 3.91
CA GLU A 30 -5.13 8.50 4.46
C GLU A 30 -3.82 8.90 5.14
N GLY A 31 -3.55 8.34 6.32
CA GLY A 31 -2.28 8.56 6.99
C GLY A 31 -1.43 7.29 6.97
N LEU A 32 -0.25 7.36 6.36
CA LEU A 32 0.71 6.26 6.30
C LEU A 32 1.82 6.48 7.32
N TRP A 33 2.29 5.39 7.91
CA TRP A 33 3.50 5.40 8.72
C TRP A 33 4.71 5.56 7.81
N ALA A 34 5.67 6.37 8.25
CA ALA A 34 6.89 6.63 7.50
C ALA A 34 8.09 6.76 8.44
N THR A 35 9.26 6.34 7.97
CA THR A 35 10.54 6.67 8.58
C THR A 35 10.99 8.02 8.04
N LYS A 36 11.16 9.01 8.92
CA LYS A 36 11.70 10.31 8.53
C LYS A 36 13.14 10.16 8.05
N LEU A 37 13.47 10.82 6.94
CA LEU A 37 14.80 10.78 6.33
C LEU A 37 15.53 12.12 6.51
N ASP A 38 14.83 13.23 6.35
CA ASP A 38 15.36 14.58 6.54
C ASP A 38 14.28 15.54 7.08
N ALA A 39 14.38 16.84 6.78
CA ALA A 39 13.43 17.85 7.23
C ALA A 39 12.07 17.78 6.51
N ASP A 40 12.05 17.38 5.23
CA ASP A 40 10.88 17.41 4.35
C ASP A 40 10.63 16.09 3.62
N THR A 41 11.39 15.03 3.88
CA THR A 41 11.22 13.71 3.25
C THR A 41 11.14 12.57 4.24
N ALA A 42 10.34 11.57 3.89
CA ALA A 42 10.16 10.36 4.65
C ALA A 42 9.94 9.15 3.74
N ARG A 43 10.35 7.97 4.20
CA ARG A 43 10.13 6.68 3.53
C ARG A 43 8.90 6.01 4.08
N VAL A 44 7.92 5.71 3.22
CA VAL A 44 6.68 5.01 3.59
C VAL A 44 6.99 3.60 4.12
N ARG A 45 6.25 3.16 5.14
CA ARG A 45 6.53 1.92 5.92
C ARG A 45 5.41 0.89 5.91
N ASN A 46 4.29 1.18 5.27
CA ASN A 46 3.13 0.31 5.26
C ASN A 46 2.32 0.52 3.97
N ALA A 47 1.41 -0.40 3.64
CA ALA A 47 0.71 -0.39 2.37
C ALA A 47 -0.40 0.69 2.35
N ALA A 48 -0.59 1.34 1.19
CA ALA A 48 -1.64 2.33 1.02
C ALA A 48 -2.97 1.69 0.67
N PHE A 49 -3.97 1.85 1.53
CA PHE A 49 -5.32 1.34 1.33
C PHE A 49 -6.14 2.21 0.37
N LEU A 50 -5.86 3.51 0.28
CA LEU A 50 -6.68 4.47 -0.48
C LEU A 50 -5.83 5.35 -1.40
N GLN A 51 -4.65 5.78 -0.95
CA GLN A 51 -3.77 6.66 -1.71
C GLN A 51 -3.16 5.94 -2.91
N ASP A 52 -3.45 6.45 -4.10
CA ASP A 52 -2.86 5.94 -5.34
C ASP A 52 -1.47 6.50 -5.62
N GLY A 53 -0.66 5.77 -6.39
CA GLY A 53 0.67 6.19 -6.83
C GLY A 53 1.75 6.16 -5.75
N VAL A 54 1.46 5.60 -4.57
CA VAL A 54 2.40 5.43 -3.45
C VAL A 54 2.45 3.97 -3.02
N ALA A 55 3.66 3.43 -2.92
CA ALA A 55 3.92 2.10 -2.40
C ALA A 55 4.78 2.14 -1.13
N GLU A 56 4.72 1.08 -0.33
CA GLU A 56 5.65 0.89 0.77
C GLU A 56 7.11 0.99 0.27
N GLY A 57 7.94 1.70 1.03
CA GLY A 57 9.32 1.99 0.68
C GLY A 57 9.52 3.20 -0.23
N ASP A 58 8.48 3.74 -0.85
CA ASP A 58 8.59 4.99 -1.61
C ASP A 58 9.05 6.13 -0.68
N VAL A 59 9.81 7.07 -1.24
CA VAL A 59 10.18 8.31 -0.55
C VAL A 59 9.23 9.41 -1.00
N VAL A 60 8.61 10.08 -0.03
CA VAL A 60 7.67 11.18 -0.25
C VAL A 60 8.22 12.46 0.35
N ARG A 61 7.92 13.58 -0.29
CA ARG A 61 8.08 14.91 0.31
C ARG A 61 6.84 15.24 1.12
N TYR A 62 7.00 15.90 2.26
CA TYR A 62 5.91 16.40 3.08
C TYR A 62 6.19 17.83 3.56
N GLN A 63 5.13 18.52 4.01
CA GLN A 63 5.21 19.78 4.73
C GLN A 63 4.49 19.64 6.06
N THR A 64 5.09 20.16 7.12
CA THR A 64 4.44 20.24 8.44
C THR A 64 3.57 21.51 8.51
N ASP A 65 2.30 21.36 8.87
CA ASP A 65 1.41 22.49 9.09
C ASP A 65 1.53 23.09 10.50
N SER A 66 0.70 24.08 10.80
CA SER A 66 0.67 24.75 12.11
C SER A 66 0.25 23.83 13.27
N ASP A 67 -0.43 22.73 12.96
CA ASP A 67 -0.92 21.76 13.94
C ASP A 67 0.07 20.61 14.15
N GLY A 68 1.21 20.63 13.45
CA GLY A 68 2.25 19.61 13.52
C GLY A 68 1.97 18.39 12.65
N LEU A 69 0.95 18.42 11.79
CA LEU A 69 0.66 17.32 10.87
C LEU A 69 1.56 17.40 9.63
N HIS A 70 2.12 16.26 9.26
CA HIS A 70 2.93 16.13 8.05
C HIS A 70 2.04 15.78 6.86
N TRP A 71 1.89 16.72 5.93
CA TRP A 71 1.09 16.54 4.72
C TRP A 71 1.97 16.24 3.52
N ALA A 72 1.72 15.12 2.83
CA ALA A 72 2.45 14.75 1.63
C ALA A 72 2.26 15.80 0.52
N LEU A 73 3.36 16.15 -0.14
CA LEU A 73 3.40 16.97 -1.35
C LEU A 73 3.55 16.11 -2.61
N GLY A 74 3.91 14.83 -2.44
CA GLY A 74 4.03 13.87 -3.53
C GLY A 74 5.22 12.93 -3.36
N ARG A 75 5.26 11.88 -4.19
CA ARG A 75 6.38 10.95 -4.26
C ARG A 75 7.58 11.60 -4.95
N VAL A 76 8.76 11.45 -4.37
CA VAL A 76 10.03 11.95 -4.92
C VAL A 76 10.99 10.83 -5.34
N SER A 77 10.83 9.61 -4.81
CA SER A 77 11.54 8.43 -5.28
C SER A 77 10.67 7.19 -5.14
N SER A 78 10.71 6.30 -6.13
CA SER A 78 10.06 5.00 -6.04
C SER A 78 10.99 3.95 -5.42
N SER A 79 10.44 3.02 -4.65
CA SER A 79 11.11 1.79 -4.21
C SER A 79 11.15 0.70 -5.27
N GLY A 80 10.35 0.83 -6.33
CA GLY A 80 10.08 -0.24 -7.29
C GLY A 80 9.01 -1.24 -6.81
N ASN A 81 8.50 -1.09 -5.58
CA ASN A 81 7.39 -1.90 -5.08
C ASN A 81 6.07 -1.46 -5.73
N CYS A 82 5.11 -2.38 -5.72
CA CYS A 82 3.73 -2.13 -6.12
C CYS A 82 2.79 -2.29 -4.93
N THR A 83 1.68 -1.56 -4.96
CA THR A 83 0.56 -1.71 -4.03
C THR A 83 -0.62 -2.35 -4.76
N ILE A 84 -1.09 -3.49 -4.25
CA ILE A 84 -2.23 -4.22 -4.80
C ILE A 84 -3.29 -4.33 -3.71
N ARG A 85 -4.52 -3.93 -4.02
CA ARG A 85 -5.64 -3.99 -3.06
C ARG A 85 -6.60 -5.07 -3.51
N VAL A 86 -6.94 -5.98 -2.61
CA VAL A 86 -7.80 -7.13 -2.91
C VAL A 86 -8.96 -7.14 -1.92
N VAL A 87 -10.18 -7.18 -2.43
CA VAL A 87 -11.42 -7.21 -1.63
C VAL A 87 -12.13 -8.53 -1.89
N PRO A 88 -12.23 -9.43 -0.91
CA PRO A 88 -12.92 -10.70 -1.11
C PRO A 88 -14.41 -10.47 -1.35
N VAL A 89 -15.00 -11.23 -2.28
CA VAL A 89 -16.43 -11.15 -2.59
C VAL A 89 -17.21 -11.85 -1.47
N PRO A 90 -18.11 -11.16 -0.74
CA PRO A 90 -18.77 -11.74 0.43
C PRO A 90 -19.55 -13.03 0.16
N THR A 91 -20.15 -13.15 -1.02
CA THR A 91 -20.92 -14.32 -1.48
C THR A 91 -20.09 -15.33 -2.28
N GLY A 92 -18.80 -15.05 -2.47
CA GLY A 92 -17.88 -15.89 -3.25
C GLY A 92 -17.31 -17.06 -2.45
N PRO A 93 -16.51 -17.93 -3.10
CA PRO A 93 -15.95 -19.14 -2.47
C PRO A 93 -15.08 -18.89 -1.24
N LEU A 94 -14.49 -17.70 -1.11
CA LEU A 94 -13.63 -17.33 0.02
C LEU A 94 -14.39 -16.59 1.15
N GLY A 95 -15.67 -16.28 0.94
CA GLY A 95 -16.46 -15.44 1.85
C GLY A 95 -15.80 -14.09 2.12
N ARG A 96 -16.05 -13.50 3.29
CA ARG A 96 -15.42 -12.23 3.72
C ARG A 96 -14.03 -12.42 4.36
N SER A 97 -13.31 -13.51 4.07
CA SER A 97 -12.08 -13.85 4.80
C SER A 97 -10.82 -13.22 4.18
N PRO A 98 -10.19 -12.23 4.82
CA PRO A 98 -8.88 -11.73 4.39
C PRO A 98 -7.79 -12.80 4.57
N GLN A 99 -7.93 -13.70 5.55
CA GLN A 99 -6.99 -14.81 5.75
C GLN A 99 -6.99 -15.78 4.56
N ALA A 100 -8.16 -16.07 3.99
CA ALA A 100 -8.27 -16.90 2.78
C ALA A 100 -7.61 -16.22 1.57
N VAL A 101 -7.73 -14.89 1.44
CA VAL A 101 -7.02 -14.11 0.42
C VAL A 101 -5.50 -14.23 0.60
N HIS A 102 -4.99 -14.00 1.82
CA HIS A 102 -3.57 -14.21 2.14
C HIS A 102 -3.10 -15.63 1.81
N GLN A 103 -3.88 -16.64 2.15
CA GLN A 103 -3.51 -18.03 1.89
C GLN A 103 -3.37 -18.30 0.39
N ARG A 104 -4.27 -17.78 -0.44
CA ARG A 104 -4.19 -17.93 -1.92
C ARG A 104 -2.94 -17.26 -2.49
N LEU A 105 -2.62 -16.05 -2.03
CA LEU A 105 -1.46 -15.27 -2.50
C LEU A 105 -0.13 -15.65 -1.83
N SER A 106 -0.16 -16.55 -0.85
CA SER A 106 1.03 -16.92 -0.04
C SER A 106 2.18 -17.50 -0.84
N VAL A 107 1.91 -18.09 -2.01
CA VAL A 107 2.93 -18.61 -2.94
C VAL A 107 3.92 -17.52 -3.38
N PHE A 108 3.52 -16.25 -3.36
CA PHE A 108 4.37 -15.12 -3.73
C PHE A 108 5.07 -14.46 -2.53
N GLY A 109 4.77 -14.87 -1.30
CA GLY A 109 5.40 -14.33 -0.09
C GLY A 109 5.15 -12.84 0.15
N LEU A 110 4.00 -12.30 -0.30
CA LEU A 110 3.67 -10.88 -0.19
C LEU A 110 3.36 -10.49 1.25
N ALA A 111 3.87 -9.33 1.68
CA ALA A 111 3.39 -8.67 2.89
C ALA A 111 2.04 -7.99 2.59
N GLY A 112 1.12 -7.99 3.55
CA GLY A 112 -0.14 -7.27 3.40
C GLY A 112 -0.81 -6.96 4.72
N GLU A 113 -1.64 -5.92 4.70
CA GLU A 113 -2.39 -5.42 5.85
C GLU A 113 -3.89 -5.44 5.53
N VAL A 114 -4.74 -5.60 6.55
CA VAL A 114 -6.20 -5.61 6.41
C VAL A 114 -6.77 -4.27 6.85
N PHE A 115 -7.66 -3.69 6.04
CA PHE A 115 -8.23 -2.37 6.29
C PHE A 115 -9.11 -2.35 7.54
N SER A 116 -10.14 -3.20 7.60
CA SER A 116 -11.00 -3.39 8.77
C SER A 116 -11.78 -4.71 8.68
N GLU A 117 -12.44 -5.10 9.78
CA GLU A 117 -13.34 -6.26 9.78
C GLU A 117 -14.58 -6.04 8.90
N ASP A 118 -15.13 -4.82 8.92
CA ASP A 118 -16.33 -4.46 8.15
C ASP A 118 -16.05 -4.35 6.65
N PHE A 119 -14.84 -3.94 6.27
CA PHE A 119 -14.41 -3.89 4.88
C PHE A 119 -13.05 -4.60 4.75
N PRO A 120 -13.05 -5.94 4.57
CA PRO A 120 -11.86 -6.79 4.66
C PRO A 120 -10.98 -6.70 3.41
N MET A 121 -10.71 -5.48 2.94
CA MET A 121 -9.72 -5.21 1.92
C MET A 121 -8.32 -5.52 2.46
N VAL A 122 -7.55 -6.28 1.68
CA VAL A 122 -6.14 -6.55 1.95
C VAL A 122 -5.30 -5.71 0.99
N ALA A 123 -4.47 -4.83 1.53
CA ALA A 123 -3.46 -4.10 0.75
C ALA A 123 -2.13 -4.84 0.85
N PHE A 124 -1.67 -5.37 -0.28
CA PHE A 124 -0.40 -6.07 -0.42
C PHE A 124 0.69 -5.16 -0.97
N THR A 125 1.88 -5.32 -0.42
CA THR A 125 3.13 -4.82 -1.00
C THR A 125 3.74 -5.94 -1.84
N ALA A 126 3.80 -5.75 -3.16
CA ALA A 126 4.58 -6.60 -4.06
C ALA A 126 5.98 -6.00 -4.24
N PRO A 127 7.05 -6.67 -3.76
CA PRO A 127 8.40 -6.13 -3.86
C PRO A 127 8.87 -5.94 -5.31
N ALA A 128 9.78 -4.99 -5.51
CA ALA A 128 10.50 -4.85 -6.78
C ALA A 128 11.11 -6.19 -7.22
N GLY A 129 10.85 -6.60 -8.47
CA GLY A 129 11.35 -7.87 -9.02
C GLY A 129 10.62 -9.13 -8.55
N ALA A 130 9.49 -9.01 -7.84
CA ALA A 130 8.60 -10.15 -7.60
C ALA A 130 8.03 -10.71 -8.92
N ASP A 131 7.46 -11.92 -8.87
CA ASP A 131 6.81 -12.55 -10.02
C ASP A 131 5.49 -11.83 -10.39
N PHE A 132 5.59 -10.67 -11.02
CA PHE A 132 4.45 -9.85 -11.38
C PHE A 132 3.50 -10.55 -12.36
N ALA A 133 4.04 -11.37 -13.29
CA ALA A 133 3.23 -12.13 -14.21
C ALA A 133 2.39 -13.19 -13.48
N GLY A 134 3.00 -13.96 -12.58
CA GLY A 134 2.29 -14.94 -11.75
C GLY A 134 1.26 -14.29 -10.82
N ILE A 135 1.61 -13.16 -10.17
CA ILE A 135 0.70 -12.42 -9.30
C ILE A 135 -0.52 -11.95 -10.10
N LYS A 136 -0.31 -11.31 -11.26
CA LYS A 136 -1.41 -10.88 -12.15
C LYS A 136 -2.29 -12.05 -12.56
N ALA A 137 -1.69 -13.16 -13.00
CA ALA A 137 -2.43 -14.34 -13.44
C ALA A 137 -3.35 -14.86 -12.32
N LEU A 138 -2.85 -14.96 -11.09
CA LEU A 138 -3.66 -15.39 -9.95
C LEU A 138 -4.75 -14.38 -9.59
N LEU A 139 -4.44 -13.08 -9.61
CA LEU A 139 -5.43 -12.02 -9.34
C LEU A 139 -6.57 -12.05 -10.35
N THR A 140 -6.25 -12.17 -11.63
CA THR A 140 -7.22 -12.29 -12.73
C THR A 140 -8.07 -13.55 -12.57
N GLN A 141 -7.44 -14.71 -12.37
CA GLN A 141 -8.16 -15.96 -12.12
C GLN A 141 -9.11 -15.84 -10.93
N GLY A 142 -8.64 -15.30 -9.81
CA GLY A 142 -9.48 -15.14 -8.61
C GLY A 142 -10.65 -14.17 -8.84
N GLN A 143 -10.49 -13.17 -9.69
CA GLN A 143 -11.60 -12.30 -10.09
C GLN A 143 -12.60 -13.03 -11.00
N GLU A 144 -12.13 -13.81 -11.97
CA GLU A 144 -12.97 -14.60 -12.89
C GLU A 144 -13.75 -15.70 -12.15
N GLU A 145 -13.13 -16.32 -11.14
CA GLU A 145 -13.76 -17.34 -10.29
C GLU A 145 -14.61 -16.75 -9.15
N GLY A 146 -14.73 -15.42 -9.08
CA GLY A 146 -15.57 -14.73 -8.10
C GLY A 146 -15.05 -14.80 -6.66
N TRP A 147 -13.74 -15.00 -6.46
CA TRP A 147 -13.10 -15.00 -5.14
C TRP A 147 -12.98 -13.59 -4.57
N TRP A 148 -12.61 -12.61 -5.41
CA TRP A 148 -12.34 -11.23 -5.01
C TRP A 148 -12.51 -10.24 -6.16
N HIS A 149 -12.53 -8.96 -5.83
CA HIS A 149 -12.14 -7.88 -6.72
C HIS A 149 -10.72 -7.43 -6.38
N PHE A 150 -9.99 -6.86 -7.34
CA PHE A 150 -8.70 -6.26 -7.06
C PHE A 150 -8.46 -4.99 -7.86
N GLU A 151 -7.58 -4.15 -7.33
CA GLU A 151 -7.03 -2.99 -8.04
C GLU A 151 -5.54 -2.82 -7.72
N VAL A 152 -4.86 -2.06 -8.57
CA VAL A 152 -3.44 -1.73 -8.40
C VAL A 152 -3.37 -0.26 -7.99
N GLY A 153 -3.17 -0.02 -6.69
CA GLY A 153 -3.05 1.34 -6.14
C GLY A 153 -1.74 2.01 -6.54
N CYS A 154 -0.67 1.24 -6.74
CA CYS A 154 0.61 1.75 -7.25
C CYS A 154 1.26 0.66 -8.09
N GLY A 155 1.47 0.92 -9.39
CA GLY A 155 2.16 0.00 -10.31
C GLY A 155 3.38 0.66 -10.94
N THR A 156 4.42 -0.14 -11.17
CA THR A 156 5.63 0.27 -11.91
C THR A 156 5.54 -0.11 -13.38
N ASP A 157 6.43 0.41 -14.23
CA ASP A 157 6.51 -0.02 -15.63
C ASP A 157 6.77 -1.53 -15.76
N GLN A 158 7.56 -2.11 -14.85
CA GLN A 158 7.77 -3.56 -14.81
C GLN A 158 6.47 -4.30 -14.51
N TRP A 159 5.68 -3.79 -13.56
CA TRP A 159 4.36 -4.36 -13.31
C TRP A 159 3.48 -4.26 -14.56
N TRP A 160 3.36 -3.11 -15.21
CA TRP A 160 2.45 -2.95 -16.35
C TRP A 160 2.84 -3.77 -17.58
N ASN A 161 4.14 -3.97 -17.81
CA ASN A 161 4.66 -4.70 -18.97
C ASN A 161 4.93 -6.20 -18.72
N ALA A 162 4.68 -6.70 -17.49
CA ALA A 162 4.76 -8.12 -17.15
C ALA A 162 3.55 -8.93 -17.63
#